data_AF-A0A660MNR2-F1
#
_entry.id   AF-A0A660MNR2-F1
#
_cell.length_a   1.000
_cell.length_b   1.000
_cell.length_c   1.000
_cell.angle_alpha   90.00
_cell.angle_beta   90.00
_cell.angle_gamma   90.00
#
_symmetry.space_group_name_H-M   'P 1'
#
loop_
_entity.id
_entity.type
_entity.pdbx_description
1 polymer ?
#
loop_
_entity_poly.entity_id
_entity_poly.type
_entity_poly.pdbx_seq_one_letter_code
_entity_poly.pdbx_strand_id
1 'polypeptide(L)' 'VTPELMKRSGNPHVKFMHCLPAFHNSETKVGKEIAVKYPELKNGIEVTEDVFESPMNIAFEQAENRMHTIKAVMYASLT' A
#
# COMPACT_ATOMS: atom_id res chain seq x y z
N VAL A 1 -0.77 1.56 -9.06
CA VAL A 1 0.20 0.46 -9.16
C VAL A 1 -0.56 -0.81 -9.47
N THR A 2 -0.31 -1.40 -10.63
CA THR A 2 -1.01 -2.59 -11.16
C THR A 2 -0.04 -3.76 -11.27
N PRO A 3 -0.53 -5.02 -11.45
CA PRO A 3 0.34 -6.16 -11.68
C PRO A 3 1.23 -5.99 -12.93
N GLU A 4 0.73 -5.29 -13.95
CA GLU A 4 1.53 -4.95 -15.15
C GLU A 4 2.70 -4.03 -14.80
N LEU A 5 2.47 -3.01 -13.98
CA LEU A 5 3.55 -2.13 -13.52
C LEU A 5 4.58 -2.89 -12.68
N MET A 6 4.13 -3.79 -11.79
CA MET A 6 5.03 -4.63 -11.00
C MET A 6 5.90 -5.53 -11.90
N LYS A 7 5.32 -6.16 -12.93
CA LYS A 7 6.05 -6.98 -13.92
C LYS A 7 7.07 -6.19 -14.71
N ARG A 8 6.77 -4.92 -15.04
CA ARG A 8 7.69 -4.03 -15.77
C ARG A 8 8.97 -3.69 -14.99
N SER A 9 9.03 -3.97 -13.69
CA SER A 9 10.29 -3.86 -12.93
C SER A 9 11.38 -4.83 -13.42
N GLY A 10 11.02 -5.93 -14.09
CA GLY A 10 11.96 -6.98 -14.51
C GLY A 10 12.59 -7.76 -13.35
N ASN A 11 12.16 -7.50 -12.10
CA ASN A 11 12.69 -8.13 -10.90
C ASN A 11 11.67 -9.12 -10.32
N PRO A 12 11.95 -10.43 -10.26
CA PRO A 12 11.03 -11.42 -9.69
C PRO A 12 10.80 -11.25 -8.18
N HIS A 13 11.67 -10.49 -7.50
CA HIS A 13 11.58 -10.22 -6.06
C HIS A 13 11.05 -8.81 -5.74
N VAL A 14 10.49 -8.09 -6.72
CA VAL A 14 9.94 -6.76 -6.47
C VAL A 14 8.88 -6.80 -5.37
N LYS A 15 8.94 -5.82 -4.47
CA LYS A 15 7.98 -5.61 -3.39
C LYS A 15 7.25 -4.30 -3.57
N PHE A 16 6.01 -4.26 -3.12
CA PHE A 16 5.17 -3.08 -3.08
C PHE A 16 5.14 -2.53 -1.64
N MET A 17 5.29 -1.21 -1.51
CA MET A 17 5.25 -0.47 -0.26
C MET A 17 4.26 0.68 -0.38
N HIS A 18 3.57 1.00 0.72
CA HIS A 18 2.65 2.13 0.79
C HIS A 18 2.51 2.63 2.23
N CYS A 19 2.66 3.93 2.42
CA CYS A 19 2.37 4.57 3.71
C CYS A 19 0.85 4.64 3.88
N LEU A 20 0.25 3.65 4.56
CA LEU A 20 -1.20 3.53 4.80
C LEU A 20 -1.84 4.83 5.35
N PRO A 21 -3.14 5.07 5.09
CA PRO A 21 -4.11 4.20 4.39
C PRO A 21 -3.95 4.20 2.86
N ALA A 22 -4.44 3.14 2.20
CA ALA A 22 -4.47 2.99 0.75
C ALA A 22 -5.92 2.82 0.24
N PHE A 23 -6.26 3.37 -0.92
CA PHE A 23 -7.49 3.12 -1.65
C PHE A 23 -7.29 2.01 -2.69
N HIS A 24 -7.21 0.78 -2.20
CA HIS A 24 -7.00 -0.41 -3.04
C HIS A 24 -8.30 -1.08 -3.51
N ASN A 25 -9.44 -0.73 -2.91
CA ASN A 25 -10.77 -1.23 -3.29
C ASN A 25 -11.89 -0.24 -2.91
N SER A 26 -13.13 -0.70 -3.04
CA SER A 26 -14.36 0.06 -2.72
C SER A 26 -15.00 -0.36 -1.40
N GLU A 27 -14.26 -0.91 -0.43
CA GLU A 27 -14.86 -1.36 0.83
C GLU A 27 -15.07 -0.22 1.84
N THR A 28 -14.29 0.86 1.70
CA THR A 28 -14.44 2.07 2.52
C THR A 28 -15.57 2.97 2.01
N LYS A 29 -16.11 3.83 2.88
CA LYS A 29 -17.16 4.80 2.50
C LYS A 29 -16.72 5.68 1.33
N VAL A 30 -15.51 6.23 1.43
CA VAL A 30 -14.92 7.09 0.40
C VAL A 30 -14.63 6.29 -0.88
N GLY A 31 -14.12 5.05 -0.77
CA GLY A 31 -13.91 4.16 -1.92
C GLY A 31 -15.20 3.88 -2.69
N LYS A 32 -16.33 3.66 -1.99
CA LYS A 32 -17.65 3.47 -2.63
C LYS A 32 -18.10 4.72 -3.39
N GLU A 33 -17.97 5.90 -2.79
CA GLU A 33 -18.34 7.16 -3.44
C GLU A 33 -17.52 7.41 -4.71
N ILE A 34 -16.22 7.10 -4.67
CA ILE A 34 -15.33 7.21 -5.83
C ILE A 34 -15.73 6.21 -6.91
N ALA A 35 -16.00 4.95 -6.56
CA ALA A 35 -16.41 3.93 -7.52
C ALA A 35 -17.75 4.22 -8.21
N VAL A 36 -18.65 4.97 -7.56
CA VAL A 36 -19.90 5.44 -8.20
C VAL A 36 -19.61 6.51 -9.26
N LYS A 37 -18.70 7.45 -8.96
CA LYS A 37 -18.34 8.55 -9.88
C LYS A 37 -17.42 8.09 -11.01
N TYR A 38 -16.54 7.14 -10.70
CA TYR A 38 -15.49 6.61 -11.58
C TYR A 38 -15.50 5.08 -11.49
N PRO A 39 -16.39 4.40 -12.23
CA PRO A 39 -16.54 2.96 -12.20
C PRO A 39 -15.25 2.18 -12.49
N GLU A 40 -14.34 2.77 -13.28
CA GLU A 40 -13.03 2.23 -13.61
C GLU A 40 -12.07 2.15 -12.41
N LEU A 41 -12.29 2.96 -11.36
CA LEU A 41 -11.47 2.99 -10.15
C LEU A 41 -11.96 2.05 -9.05
N LYS A 42 -12.99 1.24 -9.32
CA LYS A 42 -13.61 0.35 -8.33
C LYS A 42 -12.62 -0.66 -7.71
N ASN A 43 -11.66 -1.13 -8.50
CA ASN A 43 -10.68 -2.15 -8.09
C ASN A 43 -9.36 -1.56 -7.57
N GLY A 44 -9.38 -0.29 -7.16
CA GLY A 44 -8.24 0.43 -6.60
C GLY A 44 -7.84 1.67 -7.40
N ILE A 45 -7.35 2.68 -6.69
CA ILE A 45 -7.06 4.02 -7.22
C ILE A 45 -5.56 4.15 -7.46
N GLU A 46 -4.77 4.28 -6.40
CA GLU A 46 -3.32 4.40 -6.47
C GLU A 46 -2.62 3.03 -6.50
N VAL A 47 -3.29 1.97 -6.06
CA VAL A 47 -2.86 0.57 -6.13
C VAL A 47 -4.09 -0.29 -6.35
N THR A 48 -3.98 -1.32 -7.19
CA THR A 48 -5.10 -2.26 -7.39
C THR A 48 -5.14 -3.32 -6.30
N GLU A 49 -6.32 -3.84 -6.01
CA GLU A 49 -6.53 -4.96 -5.06
C GLU A 49 -5.55 -6.12 -5.32
N ASP A 50 -5.38 -6.48 -6.59
CA ASP A 50 -4.50 -7.57 -7.03
C ASP A 50 -3.03 -7.41 -6.62
N VAL A 51 -2.57 -6.18 -6.39
CA VAL A 51 -1.22 -5.91 -5.89
C VAL A 51 -1.23 -5.79 -4.36
N PHE A 52 -2.26 -5.13 -3.81
CA PHE A 52 -2.37 -4.89 -2.38
C PHE A 52 -2.54 -6.19 -1.58
N GLU A 53 -3.37 -7.13 -2.03
CA GLU A 53 -3.59 -8.42 -1.36
C GLU A 53 -2.58 -9.51 -1.79
N SER A 54 -1.56 -9.14 -2.59
CA SER A 54 -0.56 -10.10 -3.07
C SER A 54 0.61 -10.29 -2.09
N PRO A 55 1.37 -11.40 -2.21
CA PRO A 55 2.62 -11.59 -1.46
C PRO A 55 3.74 -10.58 -1.77
N MET A 56 3.54 -9.71 -2.76
CA MET A 56 4.46 -8.61 -3.04
C MET A 56 4.25 -7.43 -2.09
N ASN A 57 3.08 -7.30 -1.46
CA ASN A 57 2.79 -6.20 -0.55
C ASN A 57 3.45 -6.42 0.82
N ILE A 58 4.30 -5.47 1.23
CA ILE A 58 4.93 -5.43 2.55
C ILE A 58 4.50 -4.19 3.35
N ALA A 59 3.42 -3.50 2.96
CA ALA A 59 2.96 -2.28 3.62
C ALA A 59 2.61 -2.46 5.11
N PHE A 60 2.19 -3.66 5.53
CA PHE A 60 1.91 -3.95 6.94
C PHE A 60 3.19 -4.10 7.77
N GLU A 61 4.20 -4.80 7.25
CA GLU A 61 5.53 -4.86 7.87
C GLU A 61 6.17 -3.46 7.91
N GLN A 62 6.04 -2.69 6.82
CA GLN A 62 6.44 -1.28 6.79
C GLN A 62 5.73 -0.45 7.86
N ALA A 63 4.42 -0.66 8.07
CA ALA A 63 3.64 0.04 9.06
C ALA A 63 4.08 -0.31 10.50
N GLU A 64 4.37 -1.59 10.77
CA GLU A 64 4.92 -2.05 12.05
C GLU A 64 6.28 -1.40 12.33
N ASN A 65 7.16 -1.36 11.32
CA ASN A 65 8.49 -0.76 11.41
C ASN A 65 8.48 0.74 11.77
N ARG A 66 7.34 1.44 11.62
CA ARG A 66 7.19 2.82 12.12
C ARG A 66 7.41 2.90 13.63
N MET A 67 6.87 1.95 14.41
CA MET A 67 7.01 1.95 15.87
C MET A 67 8.47 1.73 16.28
N HIS A 68 9.13 0.74 15.67
CA HIS A 68 10.52 0.41 15.95
C HIS A 68 11.46 1.59 15.64
N THR A 69 11.25 2.24 14.50
CA THR A 69 12.09 3.37 14.08
C THR A 69 11.88 4.58 15.00
N ILE A 70 10.64 4.89 15.37
CA ILE A 70 10.34 5.96 16.34
C ILE A 70 11.02 5.69 17.69
N LYS A 71 10.96 4.44 18.18
CA LYS A 71 11.63 4.04 19.41
C LYS A 71 13.15 4.24 19.35
N ALA A 72 13.77 3.88 18.23
CA ALA A 72 15.22 4.05 18.03
C ALA A 72 15.61 5.54 18.05
N VAL A 73 14.83 6.39 17.37
CA VAL A 73 15.04 7.85 17.37
C VAL A 73 14.90 8.44 18.78
N MET A 74 13.86 8.02 19.53
CA MET A 74 13.67 8.45 20.92
C MET A 74 14.84 8.04 21.80
N TYR A 75 15.32 6.80 21.70
CA TYR A 75 16.47 6.33 22.46
C TYR A 75 17.72 7.17 22.14
N ALA A 76 18.09 7.26 20.86
CA ALA A 76 19.29 7.98 20.43
C ALA A 76 19.29 9.48 20.75
N SER A 77 18.11 10.08 20.94
CA SER A 77 17.98 11.51 21.25
C SER A 77 17.85 11.81 22.75
N LEU A 78 17.46 10.84 23.57
CA LEU A 78 17.14 11.04 24.99
C LEU A 78 18.09 10.30 25.94
N THR A 79 19.10 9.60 25.41
CA THR A 79 20.21 8.98 26.17
C THR A 79 21.53 9.62 25.80
#